data_AF-W6QJD5-F1
#
_entry.id   AF-W6QJD5-F1
#
_cell.length_a   1.000
_cell.length_b   1.000
_cell.length_c   1.000
_cell.angle_alpha   90.00
_cell.angle_beta   90.00
_cell.angle_gamma   90.00
#
_symmetry.space_group_name_H-M   'P 1'
#
loop_
_entity.id
_entity.type
_entity.pdbx_description
1 polymer ?
#
loop_
_entity_poly.entity_id
_entity_poly.type
_entity_poly.pdbx_seq_one_letter_code
_entity_poly.pdbx_strand_id
1 'polypeptide(L)'
;MLYVERPTSITIKRQSHFPIISIFHFIDLLQLYLTLSLGLKRNANTQRAMSISETELVEQLFLDFTVQEVLQKDTRGFPIVEPWASEYVNAIRERRFGDAVWARYHIDGGVHDGIIEDTNKTVLQMIEEDALGYRVGDPDLYAEALSSVYERTSASDGHRDVIDLLTRIGNQDIKELRAQARAEHRAELLADELEF
;
A
#
# COMPACT_ATOMS: atom_id res chain seq x y z
N MET A 1 -9.69 -58.21 -10.55
CA MET A 1 -10.65 -57.10 -10.37
C MET A 1 -10.04 -56.18 -9.32
N LEU A 2 -9.37 -55.11 -9.74
CA LEU A 2 -8.60 -54.23 -8.85
C LEU A 2 -9.50 -53.09 -8.38
N TYR A 3 -9.73 -53.01 -7.07
CA TYR A 3 -10.39 -51.89 -6.41
C TYR A 3 -9.35 -50.78 -6.18
N VAL A 4 -9.62 -49.58 -6.67
CA VAL A 4 -8.81 -48.38 -6.45
C VAL A 4 -9.55 -47.54 -5.42
N GLU A 5 -9.05 -47.50 -4.18
CA GLU A 5 -9.51 -46.55 -3.17
C GLU A 5 -8.73 -45.24 -3.29
N ARG A 6 -9.46 -44.13 -3.39
CA ARG A 6 -8.91 -42.77 -3.37
C ARG A 6 -8.61 -42.36 -1.93
N PRO A 7 -7.48 -41.69 -1.64
CA PRO A 7 -7.32 -41.02 -0.36
C PRO A 7 -7.98 -39.62 -0.40
N THR A 8 -9.03 -39.43 0.39
CA THR A 8 -9.55 -38.12 0.79
C THR A 8 -8.96 -37.68 2.13
N SER A 9 -8.85 -36.36 2.27
CA SER A 9 -8.63 -35.56 3.48
C SER A 9 -7.17 -35.18 3.79
N ILE A 10 -6.74 -34.09 3.15
CA ILE A 10 -5.70 -33.21 3.68
C ILE A 10 -6.36 -32.36 4.77
N THR A 11 -6.01 -32.65 6.02
CA THR A 11 -6.36 -31.83 7.19
C THR A 11 -5.53 -30.55 7.16
N ILE A 12 -6.12 -29.42 6.74
CA ILE A 12 -5.52 -28.09 6.89
C ILE A 12 -5.66 -27.68 8.36
N LYS A 13 -4.52 -27.61 9.07
CA LYS A 13 -4.46 -27.17 10.47
C LYS A 13 -4.62 -25.64 10.53
N ARG A 14 -5.69 -25.21 11.19
CA ARG A 14 -5.92 -23.97 11.95
C ARG A 14 -5.10 -22.74 11.54
N GLN A 15 -5.76 -21.92 10.74
CA GLN A 15 -5.71 -20.46 10.66
C GLN A 15 -5.29 -19.82 12.00
N SER A 16 -4.09 -19.24 12.02
CA SER A 16 -3.74 -18.18 12.96
C SER A 16 -4.50 -16.94 12.53
N HIS A 17 -5.54 -16.63 13.28
CA HIS A 17 -6.36 -15.43 13.18
C HIS A 17 -5.48 -14.18 13.37
N PHE A 18 -5.03 -13.59 12.28
CA PHE A 18 -4.56 -12.21 12.28
C PHE A 18 -5.79 -11.33 12.04
N PRO A 19 -6.11 -10.38 12.94
CA PRO A 19 -7.30 -9.56 12.78
C PRO A 19 -7.14 -8.67 11.55
N ILE A 20 -8.04 -8.89 10.59
CA ILE A 20 -8.28 -8.06 9.41
C ILE A 20 -8.66 -6.67 9.93
N ILE A 21 -7.78 -5.69 9.72
CA ILE A 21 -7.99 -4.32 10.18
C ILE A 21 -9.01 -3.69 9.21
N SER A 22 -10.27 -3.58 9.67
CA SER A 22 -11.31 -2.80 9.01
C SER A 22 -10.82 -1.38 8.73
N ILE A 23 -11.26 -0.78 7.61
CA ILE A 23 -10.88 0.55 7.10
C ILE A 23 -10.92 1.63 8.20
N PHE A 24 -11.84 1.52 9.16
CA PHE A 24 -11.94 2.43 10.32
C PHE A 24 -10.83 2.26 11.35
N HIS A 25 -10.34 1.03 11.56
CA HIS A 25 -9.19 0.79 12.43
C HIS A 25 -7.86 1.20 11.77
N PHE A 26 -7.79 1.19 10.43
CA PHE A 26 -6.59 1.60 9.71
C PHE A 26 -6.41 3.13 9.71
N ILE A 27 -7.50 3.90 9.56
CA ILE A 27 -7.47 5.37 9.67
C ILE A 27 -7.03 5.83 11.08
N ASP A 28 -7.56 5.22 12.15
CA ASP A 28 -7.18 5.58 13.53
C ASP A 28 -5.73 5.17 13.88
N LEU A 29 -5.25 4.02 13.38
CA LEU A 29 -3.87 3.58 13.57
C LEU A 29 -2.85 4.39 12.75
N LEU A 30 -3.20 4.77 11.52
CA LEU A 30 -2.36 5.60 10.65
C LEU A 30 -2.23 7.02 11.23
N GLN A 31 -3.33 7.59 11.75
CA GLN A 31 -3.32 8.91 12.39
C GLN A 31 -2.51 8.93 13.69
N LEU A 32 -2.51 7.82 14.45
CA LEU A 32 -1.69 7.64 15.65
C LEU A 32 -0.20 7.40 15.32
N TYR A 33 0.11 6.70 14.22
CA TYR A 33 1.49 6.49 13.75
C TYR A 33 2.13 7.77 13.19
N LEU A 34 1.40 8.55 12.37
CA LEU A 34 1.90 9.83 11.84
C LEU A 34 2.16 10.87 12.95
N THR A 35 1.31 10.93 13.98
CA THR A 35 1.56 11.84 15.12
C THR A 35 2.76 11.43 15.96
N LEU A 36 3.11 10.14 16.00
CA LEU A 36 4.32 9.64 16.66
C LEU A 36 5.59 9.83 15.81
N SER A 37 5.50 9.87 14.47
CA SER A 37 6.66 10.04 13.58
C SER A 37 7.08 11.50 13.33
N LEU A 38 6.18 12.48 13.52
CA LEU A 38 6.45 13.92 13.36
C LEU A 38 7.46 14.52 14.38
N GLY A 39 8.07 13.70 15.24
CA GLY A 39 9.09 14.10 16.22
C GLY A 39 10.51 14.31 15.67
N LEU A 40 10.82 13.95 14.43
CA LEU A 40 12.17 14.13 13.86
C LEU A 40 12.16 14.88 12.52
N LYS A 41 12.26 16.21 12.57
CA LYS A 41 12.66 17.01 11.41
C LYS A 41 14.15 16.82 11.13
N ARG A 42 14.53 16.37 9.94
CA ARG A 42 15.90 16.50 9.42
C ARG A 42 15.90 17.14 8.03
N ASN A 43 16.66 18.22 7.93
CA ASN A 43 17.03 18.88 6.69
C ASN A 43 18.19 18.15 6.03
N ALA A 44 18.16 17.95 4.72
CA ALA A 44 19.37 17.95 3.89
C ALA A 44 19.03 18.14 2.40
N ASN A 45 19.39 19.31 1.87
CA ASN A 45 19.61 19.52 0.43
C ASN A 45 21.06 19.12 0.11
N THR A 46 21.31 18.31 -0.92
CA THR A 46 22.47 18.40 -1.83
C THR A 46 22.32 17.41 -2.99
N GLN A 47 22.34 17.94 -4.22
CA GLN A 47 22.36 17.16 -5.46
C GLN A 47 23.73 16.49 -5.67
N ARG A 48 23.75 15.16 -5.80
CA ARG A 48 24.82 14.38 -6.42
C ARG A 48 24.18 13.14 -7.04
N ALA A 49 24.65 12.71 -8.21
CA ALA A 49 24.10 11.61 -9.02
C ALA A 49 23.39 10.54 -8.16
N MET A 50 22.05 10.59 -8.16
CA MET A 50 21.23 10.06 -7.06
C MET A 50 21.20 8.53 -7.05
N SER A 51 22.13 7.91 -6.31
CA SER A 51 21.91 6.58 -5.76
C SER A 51 20.75 6.68 -4.76
N ILE A 52 19.71 5.86 -4.94
CA ILE A 52 18.64 5.74 -3.94
C ILE A 52 19.24 5.16 -2.66
N SER A 53 18.91 5.76 -1.52
CA SER A 53 19.30 5.24 -0.21
C SER A 53 18.61 3.89 0.00
N GLU A 54 19.36 2.84 0.30
CA GLU A 54 18.77 1.51 0.57
C GLU A 54 18.24 1.39 2.00
N THR A 55 18.64 2.31 2.88
CA THR A 55 18.37 2.27 4.32
C THR A 55 17.33 3.28 4.77
N GLU A 56 16.86 4.13 3.86
CA GLU A 56 15.83 5.13 4.11
C GLU A 56 14.62 4.83 3.20
N LEU A 57 13.42 5.17 3.68
CA LEU A 57 12.22 5.05 2.87
C LEU A 57 12.28 6.01 1.70
N VAL A 58 11.80 5.57 0.55
CA VAL A 58 11.67 6.42 -0.64
C VAL A 58 10.62 7.48 -0.39
N GLU A 59 9.49 7.09 0.21
CA GLU A 59 8.42 7.93 0.73
C GLU A 59 7.61 7.14 1.77
N GLN A 60 6.68 7.78 2.47
CA GLN A 60 6.07 7.23 3.69
C GLN A 60 4.63 6.71 3.51
N LEU A 61 4.01 6.90 2.35
CA LEU A 61 2.60 6.58 2.11
C LEU A 61 2.42 5.17 1.53
N PHE A 62 3.13 4.82 0.46
CA PHE A 62 2.93 3.55 -0.26
C PHE A 62 4.15 2.61 -0.21
N LEU A 63 5.36 3.17 -0.15
CA LEU A 63 6.64 2.45 -0.17
C LEU A 63 7.19 2.31 1.26
N ASP A 64 6.43 1.60 2.10
CA ASP A 64 6.60 1.47 3.55
C ASP A 64 7.73 0.50 4.00
N PHE A 65 8.50 -0.03 3.05
CA PHE A 65 9.70 -0.82 3.30
C PHE A 65 10.94 -0.21 2.66
N THR A 66 12.03 -0.16 3.40
CA THR A 66 13.36 0.12 2.83
C THR A 66 13.83 -1.08 1.99
N VAL A 67 14.70 -0.82 1.01
CA VAL A 67 15.34 -1.89 0.24
C VAL A 67 16.07 -2.86 1.16
N GLN A 68 16.74 -2.35 2.20
CA GLN A 68 17.45 -3.17 3.16
C GLN A 68 16.50 -4.09 3.96
N GLU A 69 15.36 -3.58 4.45
CA GLU A 69 14.38 -4.39 5.20
C GLU A 69 13.87 -5.57 4.35
N VAL A 70 13.55 -5.32 3.07
CA VAL A 70 13.09 -6.36 2.14
C VAL A 70 14.19 -7.40 1.89
N LEU A 71 15.43 -6.96 1.64
CA LEU A 71 16.56 -7.87 1.38
C LEU A 71 16.94 -8.69 2.61
N GLN A 72 16.85 -8.12 3.81
CA GLN A 72 17.18 -8.79 5.07
C GLN A 72 16.00 -9.58 5.63
N LYS A 73 14.80 -9.43 5.05
CA LYS A 73 13.54 -9.98 5.56
C LYS A 73 13.27 -9.56 7.01
N ASP A 74 13.71 -8.36 7.37
CA ASP A 74 13.52 -7.76 8.69
C ASP A 74 12.31 -6.81 8.67
N THR A 75 11.16 -7.34 8.29
CA THR A 75 9.91 -6.59 8.06
C THR A 75 8.96 -6.67 9.24
N ARG A 76 9.50 -6.78 10.47
CA ARG A 76 8.72 -6.81 11.73
C ARG A 76 7.60 -7.86 11.74
N GLY A 77 7.83 -8.99 11.08
CA GLY A 77 6.86 -10.09 10.98
C GLY A 77 5.87 -9.99 9.81
N PHE A 78 5.93 -8.91 9.01
CA PHE A 78 5.19 -8.82 7.77
C PHE A 78 5.75 -9.81 6.73
N PRO A 79 4.92 -10.64 6.08
CA PRO A 79 5.40 -11.61 5.10
C PRO A 79 5.96 -10.92 3.84
N ILE A 80 7.11 -11.40 3.37
CA ILE A 80 7.78 -10.91 2.15
C ILE A 80 8.07 -12.10 1.25
N VAL A 81 7.37 -12.17 0.12
CA VAL A 81 7.39 -13.34 -0.78
C VAL A 81 7.93 -13.01 -2.16
N GLU A 82 8.48 -14.02 -2.83
CA GLU A 82 8.91 -13.92 -4.23
C GLU A 82 7.74 -14.20 -5.18
N PRO A 83 7.71 -13.61 -6.39
CA PRO A 83 8.75 -12.73 -6.98
C PRO A 83 8.67 -11.26 -6.55
N TRP A 84 7.68 -10.89 -5.74
CA TRP A 84 7.34 -9.50 -5.44
C TRP A 84 8.41 -8.76 -4.64
N ALA A 85 9.13 -9.45 -3.76
CA ALA A 85 10.26 -8.88 -3.05
C ALA A 85 11.37 -8.41 -4.01
N SER A 86 11.74 -9.26 -4.96
CA SER A 86 12.73 -8.92 -5.99
C SER A 86 12.23 -7.80 -6.92
N GLU A 87 10.96 -7.86 -7.34
CA GLU A 87 10.36 -6.82 -8.18
C GLU A 87 10.34 -5.47 -7.47
N TYR A 88 9.95 -5.42 -6.19
CA TYR A 88 9.95 -4.19 -5.37
C TYR A 88 11.33 -3.55 -5.33
N VAL A 89 12.37 -4.33 -4.99
CA VAL A 89 13.74 -3.83 -4.88
C VAL A 89 14.28 -3.33 -6.22
N ASN A 90 14.05 -4.08 -7.30
CA ASN A 90 14.50 -3.69 -8.63
C ASN A 90 13.77 -2.44 -9.12
N ALA A 91 12.46 -2.39 -8.93
CA ALA A 91 11.62 -1.26 -9.29
C ALA A 91 12.06 0.03 -8.58
N ILE A 92 12.35 -0.03 -7.28
CA ILE A 92 12.91 1.11 -6.55
C ILE A 92 14.25 1.53 -7.17
N ARG A 93 15.21 0.62 -7.31
CA ARG A 93 16.55 0.94 -7.83
C ARG A 93 16.52 1.55 -9.23
N GLU A 94 15.59 1.10 -10.06
CA GLU A 94 15.38 1.55 -11.43
C GLU A 94 14.45 2.77 -11.54
N ARG A 95 13.93 3.29 -10.42
CA ARG A 95 12.96 4.39 -10.35
C ARG A 95 11.66 4.09 -11.11
N ARG A 96 11.27 2.82 -11.18
CA ARG A 96 9.96 2.39 -11.63
C ARG A 96 8.99 2.39 -10.44
N PHE A 97 8.62 3.59 -9.96
CA PHE A 97 7.85 3.74 -8.72
C PHE A 97 6.42 3.21 -8.82
N GLY A 98 5.80 3.18 -10.01
CA GLY A 98 4.51 2.54 -10.21
C GLY A 98 4.62 1.02 -10.01
N ASP A 99 5.67 0.42 -10.59
CA ASP A 99 5.98 -1.00 -10.41
C ASP A 99 6.33 -1.33 -8.95
N ALA A 100 6.99 -0.41 -8.24
CA ALA A 100 7.32 -0.59 -6.83
C ALA A 100 6.05 -0.59 -5.95
N VAL A 101 5.13 0.36 -6.15
CA VAL A 101 3.84 0.38 -5.45
C VAL A 101 3.06 -0.90 -5.77
N TRP A 102 2.98 -1.28 -7.05
CA TRP A 102 2.32 -2.50 -7.46
C TRP A 102 2.88 -3.74 -6.75
N ALA A 103 4.21 -3.89 -6.75
CA ALA A 103 4.89 -4.99 -6.08
C ALA A 103 4.63 -5.00 -4.57
N ARG A 104 4.59 -3.82 -3.92
CA ARG A 104 4.29 -3.71 -2.49
C ARG A 104 2.92 -4.30 -2.15
N TYR A 105 1.88 -4.01 -2.95
CA TYR A 105 0.54 -4.56 -2.69
C TYR A 105 0.42 -6.07 -2.92
N HIS A 106 1.43 -6.69 -3.53
CA HIS A 106 1.50 -8.14 -3.70
C HIS A 106 2.52 -8.82 -2.77
N ILE A 107 3.30 -8.04 -2.01
CA ILE A 107 4.54 -8.53 -1.39
C ILE A 107 4.29 -9.53 -0.24
N ASP A 108 3.08 -9.57 0.31
CA ASP A 108 2.64 -10.57 1.29
C ASP A 108 2.19 -11.89 0.67
N GLY A 109 1.92 -11.92 -0.63
CA GLY A 109 1.38 -13.08 -1.34
C GLY A 109 -0.13 -13.26 -1.23
N GLY A 110 -0.86 -12.30 -0.65
CA GLY A 110 -2.31 -12.33 -0.47
C GLY A 110 -3.13 -11.97 -1.71
N VAL A 111 -2.50 -11.86 -2.88
CA VAL A 111 -3.20 -11.54 -4.14
C VAL A 111 -3.39 -12.79 -4.97
N HIS A 112 -4.64 -13.13 -5.26
CA HIS A 112 -5.04 -14.31 -6.02
C HIS A 112 -5.99 -13.90 -7.15
N ASP A 113 -5.68 -14.30 -8.38
CA ASP A 113 -6.43 -13.92 -9.59
C ASP A 113 -6.67 -12.40 -9.71
N GLY A 114 -5.71 -11.59 -9.23
CA GLY A 114 -5.76 -10.12 -9.24
C GLY A 114 -6.63 -9.49 -8.15
N ILE A 115 -7.14 -10.29 -7.22
CA ILE A 115 -8.00 -9.88 -6.11
C ILE A 115 -7.22 -10.04 -4.80
N ILE A 116 -7.27 -9.04 -3.93
CA ILE A 116 -6.68 -9.12 -2.59
C ILE A 116 -7.58 -10.00 -1.70
N GLU A 117 -6.99 -10.99 -1.05
CA GLU A 117 -7.64 -11.91 -0.11
C GLU A 117 -8.49 -11.12 0.90
N ASP A 118 -9.68 -11.64 1.21
CA ASP A 118 -10.63 -11.07 2.18
C ASP A 118 -11.21 -9.67 1.87
N THR A 119 -10.97 -9.08 0.70
CA THR A 119 -11.46 -7.72 0.37
C THR A 119 -12.39 -7.63 -0.84
N ASN A 120 -12.38 -8.64 -1.72
CA ASN A 120 -13.06 -8.63 -3.03
C ASN A 120 -12.71 -7.41 -3.91
N LYS A 121 -11.57 -6.76 -3.64
CA LYS A 121 -11.06 -5.61 -4.39
C LYS A 121 -9.86 -6.03 -5.23
N THR A 122 -9.74 -5.44 -6.41
CA THR A 122 -8.49 -5.53 -7.17
C THR A 122 -7.41 -4.70 -6.50
N VAL A 123 -6.14 -4.99 -6.83
CA VAL A 123 -5.01 -4.22 -6.31
C VAL A 123 -5.13 -2.74 -6.67
N LEU A 124 -5.54 -2.41 -7.89
CA LEU A 124 -5.71 -1.01 -8.30
C LEU A 124 -6.82 -0.30 -7.52
N GLN A 125 -7.92 -1.00 -7.18
CA GLN A 125 -8.98 -0.45 -6.35
C GLN A 125 -8.50 -0.17 -4.93
N MET A 126 -7.68 -1.06 -4.36
CA MET A 126 -7.11 -0.84 -3.03
C MET A 126 -6.13 0.34 -3.02
N ILE A 127 -5.28 0.45 -4.04
CA ILE A 127 -4.39 1.61 -4.19
C ILE A 127 -5.20 2.91 -4.30
N GLU A 128 -6.31 2.91 -5.03
CA GLU A 128 -7.19 4.08 -5.15
C GLU A 128 -7.80 4.49 -3.80
N GLU A 129 -8.28 3.52 -3.03
CA GLU A 129 -8.86 3.74 -1.70
C GLU A 129 -7.83 4.30 -0.71
N ASP A 130 -6.64 3.69 -0.65
CA ASP A 130 -5.55 4.17 0.21
C ASP A 130 -5.07 5.56 -0.23
N ALA A 131 -4.96 5.80 -1.53
CA ALA A 131 -4.59 7.12 -2.06
C ALA A 131 -5.58 8.21 -1.69
N LEU A 132 -6.89 7.93 -1.76
CA LEU A 132 -7.94 8.84 -1.28
C LEU A 132 -7.81 9.09 0.22
N GLY A 133 -7.58 8.04 1.01
CA GLY A 133 -7.35 8.13 2.46
C GLY A 133 -6.16 9.02 2.80
N TYR A 134 -5.00 8.77 2.20
CA TYR A 134 -3.79 9.58 2.41
C TYR A 134 -3.98 11.03 1.97
N ARG A 135 -4.59 11.25 0.80
CA ARG A 135 -4.86 12.58 0.26
C ARG A 135 -5.74 13.41 1.20
N VAL A 136 -6.74 12.78 1.83
CA VAL A 136 -7.68 13.41 2.78
C VAL A 136 -7.00 13.67 4.14
N GLY A 137 -6.26 12.68 4.63
CA GLY A 137 -5.60 12.67 5.94
C GLY A 137 -4.41 13.62 6.03
N ASP A 138 -3.45 13.50 5.12
CA ASP A 138 -2.26 14.35 5.05
C ASP A 138 -2.03 14.86 3.61
N PRO A 139 -2.71 15.96 3.23
CA PRO A 139 -2.63 16.48 1.86
C PRO A 139 -1.24 17.01 1.50
N ASP A 140 -0.46 17.47 2.49
CA ASP A 140 0.87 18.04 2.26
C ASP A 140 1.89 16.93 2.02
N LEU A 141 1.85 15.86 2.83
CA LEU A 141 2.69 14.67 2.61
C LEU A 141 2.36 13.97 1.29
N TYR A 142 1.08 13.92 0.91
CA TYR A 142 0.66 13.40 -0.39
C TYR A 142 1.22 14.22 -1.56
N ALA A 143 1.15 15.56 -1.47
CA ALA A 143 1.72 16.45 -2.47
C ALA A 143 3.26 16.34 -2.54
N GLU A 144 3.92 16.16 -1.40
CA GLU A 144 5.36 15.91 -1.32
C GLU A 144 5.72 14.59 -2.03
N ALA A 145 5.00 13.50 -1.77
CA ALA A 145 5.25 12.22 -2.43
C ALA A 145 5.11 12.33 -3.96
N LEU A 146 4.06 13.02 -4.45
CA LEU A 146 3.87 13.26 -5.89
C LEU A 146 5.03 14.02 -6.50
N SER A 147 5.34 15.21 -5.97
CA SER A 147 6.34 16.11 -6.55
C SER A 147 7.78 15.61 -6.37
N SER A 148 8.07 14.96 -5.25
CA SER A 148 9.43 14.51 -4.93
C SER A 148 9.71 13.10 -5.42
N VAL A 149 8.74 12.20 -5.59
CA VAL A 149 9.01 10.81 -5.99
C VAL A 149 8.36 10.50 -7.33
N TYR A 150 7.03 10.56 -7.41
CA TYR A 150 6.28 10.01 -8.54
C TYR A 150 6.48 10.78 -9.85
N GLU A 151 6.73 12.10 -9.80
CA GLU A 151 7.10 12.90 -10.99
C GLU A 151 8.42 12.45 -11.64
N ARG A 152 9.30 11.78 -10.89
CA ARG A 152 10.62 11.32 -11.35
C ARG A 152 10.62 9.85 -11.80
N THR A 153 9.43 9.26 -11.95
CA THR A 153 9.28 7.88 -12.40
C THR A 153 9.91 7.67 -13.77
N SER A 154 10.66 6.58 -13.93
CA SER A 154 11.30 6.20 -15.18
C SER A 154 10.27 5.98 -16.29
N ALA A 155 10.64 6.31 -17.53
CA ALA A 155 9.81 6.03 -18.69
C ALA A 155 9.64 4.52 -18.98
N SER A 156 10.46 3.68 -18.35
CA SER A 156 10.39 2.22 -18.43
C SER A 156 9.46 1.58 -17.38
N ASP A 157 8.77 2.38 -16.58
CA ASP A 157 7.78 1.90 -15.61
C ASP A 157 6.60 1.21 -16.31
N GLY A 158 6.29 -0.01 -15.88
CA GLY A 158 5.23 -0.84 -16.45
C GLY A 158 3.83 -0.48 -15.94
N HIS A 159 3.74 0.06 -14.72
CA HIS A 159 2.51 0.43 -14.02
C HIS A 159 2.28 1.94 -14.01
N ARG A 160 2.24 2.52 -15.22
CA ARG A 160 1.88 3.93 -15.40
C ARG A 160 0.44 4.24 -15.00
N ASP A 161 -0.43 3.25 -15.03
CA ASP A 161 -1.81 3.35 -14.53
C ASP A 161 -1.85 3.70 -13.04
N VAL A 162 -0.92 3.16 -12.23
CA VAL A 162 -0.75 3.54 -10.83
C VAL A 162 -0.30 5.00 -10.71
N ILE A 163 0.71 5.42 -11.48
CA ILE A 163 1.19 6.80 -11.45
C ILE A 163 0.09 7.80 -11.86
N ASP A 164 -0.65 7.49 -12.93
CA ASP A 164 -1.73 8.31 -13.44
C ASP A 164 -2.88 8.40 -12.41
N LEU A 165 -3.20 7.31 -11.72
CA LEU A 165 -4.17 7.26 -10.63
C LEU A 165 -3.77 8.19 -9.48
N LEU A 166 -2.54 8.05 -8.97
CA LEU A 166 -2.04 8.87 -7.86
C LEU A 166 -2.03 10.36 -8.21
N THR A 167 -1.60 10.68 -9.44
CA THR A 167 -1.57 12.05 -9.97
C THR A 167 -2.97 12.63 -10.11
N ARG A 168 -3.92 11.84 -10.63
CA ARG A 168 -5.33 12.24 -10.75
C ARG A 168 -5.92 12.61 -9.41
N ILE A 169 -5.72 11.78 -8.38
CA ILE A 169 -6.20 12.03 -7.01
C ILE A 169 -5.53 13.27 -6.40
N GLY A 170 -4.23 13.44 -6.62
CA GLY A 170 -3.51 14.64 -6.17
C GLY A 170 -4.12 15.95 -6.67
N ASN A 171 -4.59 15.93 -7.92
CA ASN A 171 -5.16 17.09 -8.62
C ASN A 171 -6.64 17.36 -8.31
N GLN A 172 -7.33 16.48 -7.57
CA GLN A 172 -8.71 16.71 -7.14
C GLN A 172 -8.80 17.78 -6.04
N ASP A 173 -9.95 18.46 -5.95
CA ASP A 173 -10.21 19.41 -4.87
C ASP A 173 -10.35 18.68 -3.53
N ILE A 174 -9.42 18.94 -2.62
CA ILE A 174 -9.38 18.36 -1.28
C ILE A 174 -10.66 18.64 -0.46
N LYS A 175 -11.34 19.76 -0.71
CA LYS A 175 -12.60 20.08 -0.02
C LYS A 175 -13.71 19.13 -0.47
N GLU A 176 -13.76 18.80 -1.75
CA GLU A 176 -14.73 17.86 -2.31
C GLU A 176 -14.46 16.45 -1.79
N LEU A 177 -13.20 16.00 -1.81
CA LEU A 177 -12.81 14.69 -1.26
C LEU A 177 -13.16 14.55 0.22
N ARG A 178 -12.91 15.59 1.03
CA ARG A 178 -13.29 15.62 2.45
C ARG A 178 -14.80 15.62 2.65
N ALA A 179 -15.56 16.29 1.78
CA ALA A 179 -17.02 16.28 1.85
C ALA A 179 -17.58 14.89 1.51
N GLN A 180 -17.03 14.26 0.48
CA GLN A 180 -17.38 12.90 0.07
C GLN A 180 -17.08 11.89 1.19
N ALA A 181 -15.86 11.87 1.73
CA ALA A 181 -15.48 10.95 2.81
C ALA A 181 -16.39 11.10 4.05
N ARG A 182 -16.81 12.33 4.38
CA ARG A 182 -17.77 12.58 5.47
C ARG A 182 -19.17 12.08 5.16
N ALA A 183 -19.60 12.18 3.90
CA ALA A 183 -20.91 11.71 3.47
C ALA A 183 -20.95 10.17 3.48
N GLU A 184 -19.89 9.51 3.03
CA GLU A 184 -19.72 8.06 3.07
C GLU A 184 -19.73 7.54 4.51
N HIS A 185 -18.90 8.10 5.40
CA HIS A 185 -18.90 7.74 6.82
C HIS A 185 -20.28 7.94 7.47
N ARG A 186 -20.98 9.02 7.13
CA ARG A 186 -22.34 9.26 7.62
C ARG A 186 -23.33 8.20 7.10
N ALA A 187 -23.23 7.80 5.84
CA ALA A 187 -24.11 6.80 5.26
C ALA A 187 -23.91 5.43 5.93
N GLU A 188 -22.68 5.09 6.29
CA GLU A 188 -22.35 3.85 7.01
C GLU A 188 -22.94 3.83 8.43
N LEU A 189 -22.77 4.91 9.19
CA LEU A 189 -23.41 5.05 10.51
C LEU A 189 -24.94 4.89 10.45
N LEU A 190 -25.56 5.40 9.38
CA LEU A 190 -27.01 5.28 9.18
C LEU A 190 -27.43 3.87 8.72
N ALA A 191 -26.56 3.14 8.02
CA ALA A 191 -26.83 1.76 7.62
C ALA A 191 -26.86 0.84 8.86
N ASP A 192 -25.89 1.01 9.76
CA ASP A 192 -25.82 0.25 11.03
C ASP A 192 -27.01 0.54 11.96
N GLU A 193 -27.54 1.77 11.95
CA GLU A 193 -28.72 2.15 12.73
C GLU A 193 -30.03 1.53 12.18
N LEU A 194 -30.06 1.11 10.91
CA LEU A 194 -31.25 0.54 10.26
C LEU A 194 -31.29 -1.00 10.26
N GLU A 195 -30.22 -1.66 10.75
CA GLU A 195 -30.16 -3.12 10.90
C GLU A 195 -30.76 -3.65 12.24
N PHE A 196 -31.42 -2.80 13.04
CA PHE A 196 -32.08 -3.17 14.30
C PHE A 196 -33.62 -3.13 14.26
#